data_AF-A0A1W2BJV2-F1
#
_entry.id   AF-A0A1W2BJV2-F1
#
_cell.length_a   1.000
_cell.length_b   1.000
_cell.length_c   1.000
_cell.angle_alpha   90.00
_cell.angle_beta   90.00
_cell.angle_gamma   90.00
#
_symmetry.space_group_name_H-M   'P 1'
#
loop_
_entity.id
_entity.type
_entity.pdbx_description
1 polymer ?
#
loop_
_entity_poly.entity_id
_entity_poly.type
_entity_poly.pdbx_seq_one_letter_code
_entity_poly.pdbx_strand_id
1 'polypeptide(L)'
;MLLLILLLLLSMLIIGLYFLFRLIKWILKKKVRSIWALVLLTLVALSWLIKFAFFTKMEFISSKVYPDLYLVKNPVNNKDSIHSAIKRMVLEKVNNEFLTENITLEFLQNRGVPYRLRFYEYYTGTPIFVPFGEAGTTHFIEHEEDPGGFSSEEISNYNAYRIAEFYLKYCDSDSLNFVGTIDYYQNWEIIKTDTILNQCKINTAKVPADTIVEE
;
A
#
# COMPACT_ATOMS: atom_id res chain seq x y z
N MET A 1 29.28 12.09 -27.87
CA MET A 1 29.09 10.81 -27.17
C MET A 1 27.62 10.37 -27.15
N LEU A 2 26.71 11.19 -26.60
CA LEU A 2 25.27 10.87 -26.49
C LEU A 2 24.58 10.61 -27.85
N LEU A 3 24.91 11.40 -28.87
CA LEU A 3 24.37 11.25 -30.24
C LEU A 3 24.79 9.93 -30.91
N LEU A 4 25.98 9.45 -30.57
CA LEU A 4 26.55 8.21 -31.12
C LEU A 4 25.92 6.97 -30.46
N ILE A 5 25.60 7.06 -29.16
CA ILE A 5 24.84 6.05 -28.41
C ILE A 5 23.40 5.97 -28.95
N LEU A 6 22.76 7.12 -29.22
CA LEU A 6 21.40 7.15 -29.77
C LEU A 6 21.32 6.47 -31.15
N LEU A 7 22.27 6.76 -32.04
CA LEU A 7 22.38 6.12 -33.36
C LEU A 7 22.60 4.60 -33.23
N LEU A 8 23.41 4.17 -32.27
CA LEU A 8 23.64 2.74 -32.01
C LEU A 8 22.36 2.03 -31.54
N LEU A 9 21.63 2.62 -30.58
CA LEU A 9 20.33 2.09 -30.13
C LEU A 9 19.31 2.02 -31.26
N LEU A 10 19.24 3.05 -32.11
CA LEU A 10 18.34 3.08 -33.25
C LEU A 10 18.66 1.97 -34.27
N SER A 11 19.95 1.76 -34.56
CA SER A 11 20.37 0.68 -35.47
C SER A 11 20.05 -0.72 -34.92
N MET A 12 20.26 -0.95 -33.62
CA MET A 12 19.87 -2.19 -32.94
C MET A 12 18.37 -2.43 -33.01
N LEU A 13 17.55 -1.38 -32.81
CA LEU A 13 16.10 -1.46 -32.93
C LEU A 13 15.67 -1.87 -34.35
N ILE A 14 16.23 -1.22 -35.38
CA ILE A 14 15.91 -1.51 -36.79
C ILE A 14 16.28 -2.95 -37.15
N ILE A 15 17.47 -3.40 -36.74
CA ILE A 15 17.93 -4.78 -36.95
C ILE A 15 16.99 -5.76 -36.25
N GLY A 16 16.61 -5.49 -35.00
CA GLY A 16 15.67 -6.32 -34.24
C GLY A 16 14.31 -6.44 -34.92
N LEU A 17 13.74 -5.31 -35.39
CA LEU A 17 12.48 -5.28 -36.12
C LEU A 17 12.55 -6.07 -37.44
N TYR A 18 13.66 -5.97 -38.17
CA TYR A 18 13.87 -6.73 -39.40
C TYR A 18 13.88 -8.24 -39.15
N PHE A 19 14.58 -8.71 -38.12
CA PHE A 19 14.58 -10.12 -37.74
C PHE A 19 13.19 -10.59 -37.30
N LEU A 20 12.47 -9.78 -36.53
CA LEU A 20 11.10 -10.09 -36.10
C LEU A 20 10.17 -10.27 -37.31
N PHE A 21 10.20 -9.34 -38.27
CA PHE A 21 9.42 -9.41 -39.50
C PHE A 21 9.75 -10.67 -40.31
N ARG A 22 11.05 -10.98 -40.47
CA ARG A 22 11.50 -12.18 -41.18
C ARG A 22 10.99 -13.46 -40.51
N LEU A 23 10.98 -13.49 -39.18
CA LEU A 23 10.53 -14.61 -38.39
C LEU A 23 9.01 -14.81 -38.52
N ILE A 24 8.23 -13.73 -38.42
CA ILE A 24 6.76 -13.76 -38.66
C ILE A 24 6.47 -14.30 -40.07
N LYS A 25 7.16 -13.76 -41.09
CA LYS A 25 6.99 -14.22 -42.48
C LYS A 25 7.33 -15.70 -42.66
N TRP A 26 8.35 -16.20 -41.95
CA TRP A 26 8.75 -17.61 -41.99
C TRP A 26 7.72 -18.54 -41.30
N ILE A 27 7.10 -18.09 -40.21
CA ILE A 27 6.02 -18.80 -39.51
C ILE A 27 4.78 -18.89 -40.41
N LEU A 28 4.36 -17.78 -41.01
CA LEU A 28 3.17 -17.70 -41.86
C LEU A 28 3.30 -18.49 -43.18
N LYS A 29 4.52 -18.76 -43.64
CA LYS A 29 4.77 -19.47 -44.92
C LYS A 29 4.22 -20.89 -44.95
N LYS A 30 4.05 -21.57 -43.81
CA LYS A 30 3.50 -22.93 -43.75
C LYS A 30 2.36 -23.01 -42.74
N LYS A 31 1.21 -23.55 -43.15
CA LYS A 31 0.04 -23.76 -42.28
C LYS A 31 0.42 -24.48 -40.97
N VAL A 32 1.21 -25.55 -41.05
CA VAL A 32 1.67 -26.31 -39.87
C VAL A 32 2.41 -25.42 -38.86
N ARG A 33 3.34 -24.57 -39.34
CA ARG A 33 4.12 -23.68 -38.46
C ARG A 33 3.25 -22.59 -37.84
N SER A 34 2.32 -22.05 -38.63
CA SER A 34 1.35 -21.07 -38.15
C SER A 34 0.44 -21.64 -37.05
N ILE A 35 -0.01 -22.89 -37.20
CA ILE A 35 -0.83 -23.57 -36.19
C ILE A 35 -0.03 -23.77 -34.90
N TRP A 36 1.19 -24.31 -34.97
CA TRP A 36 2.03 -24.49 -33.79
C TRP A 36 2.36 -23.17 -33.08
N ALA A 37 2.65 -22.11 -33.83
CA ALA A 37 2.87 -20.79 -33.25
C ALA A 37 1.63 -20.26 -32.51
N LEU A 38 0.43 -20.49 -33.06
CA LEU A 38 -0.83 -20.05 -32.45
C LEU A 38 -1.16 -20.86 -31.19
N VAL A 39 -0.90 -22.16 -31.19
CA VAL A 39 -1.01 -23.02 -29.98
C VAL A 39 -0.04 -22.57 -28.90
N LEU A 40 1.21 -22.27 -29.25
CA LEU A 40 2.20 -21.79 -28.29
C LEU A 40 1.82 -20.42 -27.71
N LEU A 41 1.35 -19.50 -28.55
CA LEU A 41 0.93 -18.17 -28.14
C LEU A 41 -0.29 -18.22 -27.21
N THR A 42 -1.26 -19.09 -27.50
CA THR A 42 -2.43 -19.33 -26.63
C THR A 42 -2.03 -19.94 -25.28
N LEU A 43 -1.09 -20.89 -25.25
CA LEU A 43 -0.57 -21.44 -23.99
C LEU A 43 0.15 -20.37 -23.15
N VAL A 44 0.97 -19.52 -23.78
CA VAL A 44 1.65 -18.42 -23.10
C VAL A 44 0.65 -17.41 -22.55
N ALA A 45 -0.35 -17.03 -23.35
CA ALA A 45 -1.41 -16.12 -22.93
C ALA A 45 -2.23 -16.70 -21.76
N LEU A 46 -2.59 -17.98 -21.83
CA LEU A 46 -3.32 -18.66 -20.77
C LEU A 46 -2.48 -18.76 -19.48
N SER A 47 -1.20 -19.09 -19.59
CA SER A 47 -0.28 -19.13 -18.44
C SER A 47 -0.15 -17.76 -17.77
N TRP A 48 -0.09 -16.70 -18.58
CA TRP A 48 -0.05 -15.32 -18.07
C TRP A 48 -1.36 -14.94 -17.37
N LEU A 49 -2.52 -15.27 -17.96
CA LEU A 49 -3.83 -15.04 -17.35
C LEU A 49 -4.00 -15.79 -16.02
N ILE A 50 -3.58 -17.05 -15.95
CA ILE A 50 -3.60 -17.84 -14.72
C ILE A 50 -2.71 -17.20 -13.65
N LYS A 51 -1.48 -16.81 -14.03
CA LYS A 51 -0.57 -16.08 -13.11
C LYS A 51 -1.21 -14.80 -12.59
N PHE A 52 -1.79 -14.01 -13.49
CA PHE A 52 -2.41 -12.73 -13.15
C PHE A 52 -3.64 -12.90 -12.25
N ALA A 53 -4.49 -13.89 -12.52
CA ALA A 53 -5.72 -14.11 -11.77
C ALA A 53 -5.48 -14.77 -10.40
N PHE A 54 -4.55 -15.73 -10.30
CA PHE A 54 -4.41 -16.57 -9.10
C PHE A 54 -3.12 -16.35 -8.31
N PHE A 55 -2.07 -15.83 -8.94
CA PHE A 55 -0.74 -15.74 -8.33
C PHE A 55 -0.29 -14.31 -8.04
N THR A 56 -1.05 -13.30 -8.49
CA THR A 56 -0.84 -11.91 -8.07
C THR A 56 -1.34 -11.76 -6.64
N LYS A 57 -0.43 -11.97 -5.68
CA LYS A 57 -0.75 -11.83 -4.26
C LYS A 57 -0.69 -10.35 -3.88
N MET A 58 -1.61 -9.97 -2.99
CA MET A 58 -1.59 -8.66 -2.35
C MET A 58 -0.39 -8.60 -1.40
N GLU A 59 0.37 -7.52 -1.48
CA GLU A 59 1.61 -7.32 -0.72
C GLU A 59 1.58 -5.95 -0.03
N PHE A 60 2.07 -5.90 1.21
CA PHE A 60 2.28 -4.66 1.95
C PHE A 60 3.75 -4.27 1.86
N ILE A 61 4.03 -3.11 1.26
CA ILE A 61 5.38 -2.59 1.09
C ILE A 61 5.56 -1.44 2.07
N SER A 62 6.41 -1.62 3.08
CA SER A 62 6.77 -0.55 4.00
C SER A 62 7.63 0.49 3.29
N SER A 63 7.39 1.76 3.58
CA SER A 63 8.36 2.80 3.27
C SER A 63 9.63 2.62 4.11
N LYS A 64 10.79 2.93 3.51
CA LYS A 64 12.10 3.00 4.19
C LYS A 64 12.28 4.34 4.93
N VAL A 65 11.53 5.35 4.51
CA VAL A 65 11.61 6.73 5.01
C VAL A 65 10.57 6.97 6.10
N TYR A 66 9.36 6.44 5.90
CA TYR A 66 8.22 6.61 6.80
C TYR A 66 7.80 5.25 7.39
N PRO A 67 8.23 4.89 8.61
CA PRO A 67 7.87 3.61 9.23
C PRO A 67 6.36 3.40 9.43
N ASP A 68 5.60 4.50 9.44
CA ASP A 68 4.15 4.51 9.52
C ASP A 68 3.45 4.35 8.17
N LEU A 69 4.14 4.34 7.04
CA LEU A 69 3.55 4.29 5.70
C LEU A 69 3.72 2.92 5.02
N TYR A 70 2.61 2.36 4.56
CA TYR A 70 2.56 1.11 3.83
C TYR A 70 1.81 1.28 2.49
N LEU A 71 2.40 0.75 1.43
CA LEU A 71 1.77 0.67 0.12
C LEU A 71 1.20 -0.72 -0.12
N VAL A 72 -0.07 -0.79 -0.50
CA VAL A 72 -0.78 -2.04 -0.83
C VAL A 72 -0.64 -2.28 -2.32
N LYS A 73 0.20 -3.26 -2.68
CA LYS A 73 0.42 -3.66 -4.06
C LYS A 73 -0.51 -4.81 -4.44
N ASN A 74 -1.07 -4.73 -5.65
CA ASN A 74 -2.05 -5.70 -6.17
C ASN A 74 -3.24 -5.91 -5.22
N PRO A 75 -3.98 -4.83 -4.86
CA PRO A 75 -5.15 -4.98 -4.01
C PRO A 75 -6.14 -5.95 -4.64
N VAL A 76 -6.68 -6.86 -3.83
CA VAL A 76 -7.75 -7.76 -4.28
C VAL A 76 -8.97 -6.91 -4.61
N ASN A 77 -9.63 -7.14 -5.76
CA ASN A 77 -10.79 -6.33 -6.19
C ASN A 77 -11.95 -6.27 -5.16
N ASN A 78 -11.97 -7.16 -4.17
CA ASN A 78 -12.93 -7.15 -3.08
C ASN A 78 -12.42 -6.26 -1.91
N LYS A 79 -13.09 -5.13 -1.69
CA LYS A 79 -12.80 -4.18 -0.59
C LYS A 79 -12.82 -4.82 0.79
N ASP A 80 -13.77 -5.72 1.06
CA ASP A 80 -13.86 -6.40 2.37
C ASP A 80 -12.62 -7.26 2.64
N SER A 81 -12.03 -7.82 1.58
CA SER A 81 -10.80 -8.60 1.67
C SER A 81 -9.59 -7.73 1.99
N ILE A 82 -9.50 -6.52 1.39
CA ILE A 82 -8.45 -5.55 1.71
C ILE A 82 -8.60 -5.06 3.15
N HIS A 83 -9.80 -4.65 3.55
CA HIS A 83 -10.07 -4.16 4.90
C HIS A 83 -9.71 -5.19 5.97
N SER A 84 -10.07 -6.45 5.74
CA SER A 84 -9.75 -7.57 6.64
C SER A 84 -8.25 -7.82 6.73
N ALA A 85 -7.53 -7.71 5.61
CA ALA A 85 -6.08 -7.89 5.60
C ALA A 85 -5.34 -6.76 6.33
N ILE A 86 -5.75 -5.50 6.11
CA ILE A 86 -5.24 -4.33 6.84
C ILE A 86 -5.50 -4.51 8.33
N LYS A 87 -6.74 -4.84 8.72
CA LYS A 87 -7.12 -5.07 10.11
C LYS A 87 -6.24 -6.12 10.79
N ARG A 88 -5.98 -7.24 10.11
CA ARG A 88 -5.11 -8.31 10.63
C ARG A 88 -3.67 -7.82 10.82
N MET A 89 -3.13 -7.09 9.85
CA MET A 89 -1.77 -6.53 9.95
C MET A 89 -1.65 -5.53 11.11
N VAL A 90 -2.64 -4.65 11.26
CA VAL A 90 -2.68 -3.70 12.37
C VAL A 90 -2.78 -4.43 13.71
N LEU A 91 -3.65 -5.43 13.83
CA LEU A 91 -3.75 -6.25 15.04
C LEU A 91 -2.42 -6.92 15.41
N GLU A 92 -1.73 -7.51 14.44
CA GLU A 92 -0.44 -8.15 14.67
C GLU A 92 0.60 -7.14 15.19
N LYS A 93 0.69 -5.96 14.56
CA LYS A 93 1.56 -4.87 15.03
C LYS A 93 1.20 -4.39 16.42
N VAL A 94 -0.07 -4.10 16.68
CA VAL A 94 -0.53 -3.61 17.98
C VAL A 94 -0.28 -4.63 19.08
N ASN A 95 -0.56 -5.91 18.84
CA ASN A 95 -0.33 -6.97 19.81
C ASN A 95 1.16 -7.12 20.14
N ASN A 96 2.03 -7.08 19.12
CA ASN A 96 3.47 -7.23 19.28
C ASN A 96 4.14 -5.99 19.93
N GLU A 97 3.63 -4.79 19.64
CA GLU A 97 4.26 -3.53 20.04
C GLU A 97 3.67 -2.93 21.32
N PHE A 98 2.39 -3.17 21.61
CA PHE A 98 1.64 -2.45 22.66
C PHE A 98 0.90 -3.33 23.68
N LEU A 99 0.61 -4.61 23.45
CA LEU A 99 -0.16 -5.46 24.38
C LEU A 99 0.68 -6.41 25.24
N THR A 100 1.88 -6.00 25.65
CA THR A 100 2.74 -6.79 26.54
C THR A 100 2.30 -6.69 28.02
N GLU A 101 2.67 -7.66 28.87
CA GLU A 101 2.16 -7.76 30.24
C GLU A 101 2.60 -6.60 31.18
N ASN A 102 3.59 -5.78 30.78
CA ASN A 102 4.16 -4.71 31.61
C ASN A 102 4.20 -3.36 30.87
N ILE A 103 3.03 -2.81 30.52
CA ILE A 103 2.91 -1.50 29.87
C ILE A 103 3.03 -0.40 30.93
N THR A 104 4.11 0.39 30.89
CA THR A 104 4.25 1.62 31.69
C THR A 104 3.95 2.86 30.85
N LEU A 105 3.63 3.98 31.51
CA LEU A 105 3.39 5.26 30.84
C LEU A 105 4.63 5.74 30.06
N GLU A 106 5.82 5.55 30.65
CA GLU A 106 7.11 5.80 30.02
C GLU A 106 7.34 4.89 28.80
N PHE A 107 6.93 3.61 28.87
CA PHE A 107 6.98 2.69 27.73
C PHE A 107 6.09 3.14 26.58
N LEU A 108 4.87 3.62 26.85
CA LEU A 108 3.94 4.13 25.83
C LEU A 108 4.42 5.45 25.21
N GLN A 109 4.98 6.34 26.03
CA GLN A 109 5.55 7.61 25.56
C GLN A 109 6.79 7.38 24.69
N ASN A 110 7.69 6.48 25.10
CA ASN A 110 8.88 6.12 24.32
C ASN A 110 8.54 5.42 22.99
N ARG A 111 7.38 4.77 22.89
CA ARG A 111 6.86 4.15 21.66
C ARG A 111 6.06 5.12 20.77
N GLY A 112 5.85 6.36 21.23
CA GLY A 112 5.31 7.45 20.41
C GLY A 112 3.79 7.43 20.24
N VAL A 113 3.00 7.15 21.29
CA VAL A 113 1.55 7.42 21.26
C VAL A 113 1.34 8.95 21.27
N PRO A 114 0.60 9.55 20.31
CA PRO A 114 -0.28 8.92 19.33
C PRO A 114 0.45 8.19 18.21
N TYR A 115 0.12 6.91 18.03
CA TYR A 115 0.72 6.05 17.02
C TYR A 115 -0.22 5.93 15.82
N ARG A 116 0.35 5.93 14.62
CA ARG A 116 -0.40 5.97 13.37
C ARG A 116 0.16 4.96 12.38
N LEU A 117 -0.69 4.38 11.55
CA LEU A 117 -0.28 3.65 10.35
C LEU A 117 -1.13 4.11 9.17
N ARG A 118 -0.49 4.45 8.06
CA ARG A 118 -1.08 4.96 6.83
C ARG A 118 -0.98 3.90 5.74
N PHE A 119 -2.08 3.62 5.07
CA PHE A 119 -2.16 2.63 3.99
C PHE A 119 -2.63 3.30 2.71
N TYR A 120 -1.79 3.25 1.68
CA TYR A 120 -2.08 3.77 0.35
C TYR A 120 -1.98 2.67 -0.69
N GLU A 121 -2.68 2.80 -1.81
CA GLU A 121 -2.51 1.91 -2.96
C GLU A 121 -1.13 2.13 -3.58
N TYR A 122 -0.51 1.04 -4.04
CA TYR A 122 0.72 1.11 -4.82
C TYR A 122 0.43 1.71 -6.20
N TYR A 123 0.82 2.95 -6.39
CA TYR A 123 0.64 3.69 -7.63
C TYR A 123 1.99 4.21 -8.12
N THR A 124 2.45 3.66 -9.24
CA THR A 124 3.54 4.25 -10.01
C THR A 124 2.96 5.37 -10.83
N GLY A 125 3.42 6.60 -10.59
CA GLY A 125 2.94 7.77 -11.28
C GLY A 125 3.17 7.72 -12.80
N THR A 126 2.93 8.84 -13.44
CA THR A 126 2.99 8.93 -14.91
C THR A 126 4.36 8.53 -15.48
N PRO A 127 4.41 7.88 -16.65
CA PRO A 127 5.66 7.39 -17.24
C PRO A 127 6.69 8.49 -17.50
N ILE A 128 7.97 8.10 -17.51
CA ILE A 128 9.18 8.93 -17.66
C ILE A 128 9.15 9.93 -18.84
N PHE A 129 8.29 9.73 -19.84
CA PHE A 129 8.18 10.61 -21.00
C PHE A 129 7.28 11.84 -20.79
N VAL A 130 6.66 11.99 -19.62
CA VAL A 130 5.85 13.17 -19.27
C VAL A 130 6.68 14.09 -18.36
N PRO A 131 7.17 15.25 -18.85
CA PRO A 131 8.11 16.09 -18.11
C PRO A 131 7.54 16.79 -16.86
N PHE A 132 6.24 16.67 -16.59
CA PHE A 132 5.54 17.23 -15.42
C PHE A 132 4.55 16.23 -14.84
N GLY A 133 4.94 14.96 -14.84
CA GLY A 133 4.15 13.87 -14.34
C GLY A 133 4.13 13.77 -12.82
N GLU A 134 3.08 13.19 -12.25
CA GLU A 134 3.04 12.77 -10.85
C GLU A 134 4.06 11.64 -10.62
N ALA A 135 4.76 11.65 -9.47
CA ALA A 135 5.69 10.58 -9.11
C ALA A 135 4.98 9.30 -8.62
N GLY A 136 3.77 9.47 -8.09
CA GLY A 136 2.94 8.40 -7.53
C GLY A 136 3.35 8.02 -6.11
N THR A 137 2.48 7.26 -5.43
CA THR A 137 2.70 6.85 -4.03
C THR A 137 3.98 6.03 -3.85
N THR A 138 4.47 5.37 -4.90
CA THR A 138 5.73 4.61 -4.87
C THR A 138 6.97 5.46 -4.60
N HIS A 139 6.92 6.76 -4.88
CA HIS A 139 8.00 7.70 -4.61
C HIS A 139 8.42 7.63 -3.13
N PHE A 140 7.44 7.63 -2.23
CA PHE A 140 7.61 7.65 -0.77
C PHE A 140 8.10 6.33 -0.18
N ILE A 141 8.39 5.30 -0.98
CA ILE A 141 9.08 4.10 -0.48
C ILE A 141 10.52 4.46 -0.10
N GLU A 142 11.18 5.31 -0.90
CA GLU A 142 12.61 5.59 -0.77
C GLU A 142 12.94 7.07 -0.62
N HIS A 143 11.95 7.96 -0.78
CA HIS A 143 12.14 9.41 -0.75
C HIS A 143 11.25 10.07 0.30
N GLU A 144 11.78 11.14 0.90
CA GLU A 144 11.04 12.07 1.75
C GLU A 144 10.11 12.94 0.90
N GLU A 145 9.09 13.50 1.55
CA GLU A 145 8.25 14.53 0.94
C GLU A 145 9.09 15.75 0.54
N ASP A 146 8.77 16.34 -0.60
CA ASP A 146 9.36 17.59 -1.07
C ASP A 146 8.28 18.70 -1.05
N PRO A 147 8.03 19.30 0.13
CA PRO A 147 7.11 20.43 0.26
C PRO A 147 7.78 21.71 -0.30
N GLY A 148 7.84 21.84 -1.63
CA GLY A 148 8.50 22.98 -2.27
C GLY A 148 8.16 23.20 -3.74
N GLY A 149 7.97 24.48 -4.11
CA GLY A 149 7.92 24.93 -5.51
C GLY A 149 6.65 24.54 -6.29
N PHE A 150 6.75 24.61 -7.62
CA PHE A 150 5.65 24.27 -8.54
C PHE A 150 5.40 22.75 -8.68
N SER A 151 6.27 21.92 -8.09
CA SER A 151 6.26 20.46 -8.19
C SER A 151 6.42 19.85 -6.80
N SER A 152 5.54 20.24 -5.87
CA SER A 152 5.55 19.69 -4.52
C SER A 152 5.04 18.26 -4.51
N GLU A 153 5.80 17.37 -3.87
CA GLU A 153 5.57 15.94 -3.84
C GLU A 153 5.31 15.50 -2.39
N GLU A 154 4.03 15.46 -2.02
CA GLU A 154 3.57 15.11 -0.67
C GLU A 154 2.60 13.92 -0.74
N ILE A 155 2.67 12.97 0.21
CA ILE A 155 1.78 11.80 0.21
C ILE A 155 0.32 12.23 0.41
N SER A 156 0.12 13.36 1.09
CA SER A 156 -1.17 14.01 1.29
C SER A 156 -1.84 14.40 -0.03
N ASN A 157 -1.08 14.60 -1.12
CA ASN A 157 -1.66 14.89 -2.44
C ASN A 157 -2.27 13.64 -3.12
N TYR A 158 -1.94 12.44 -2.64
CA TYR A 158 -2.40 11.15 -3.20
C TYR A 158 -3.63 10.58 -2.49
N ASN A 159 -4.54 11.42 -1.98
CA ASN A 159 -5.71 10.94 -1.25
C ASN A 159 -6.65 10.05 -2.06
N ALA A 160 -6.67 10.18 -3.40
CA ALA A 160 -7.39 9.23 -4.26
C ALA A 160 -6.92 7.78 -4.06
N TYR A 161 -5.67 7.58 -3.65
CA TYR A 161 -5.05 6.29 -3.40
C TYR A 161 -5.03 5.91 -1.91
N ARG A 162 -5.58 6.74 -1.01
CA ARG A 162 -5.62 6.42 0.41
C ARG A 162 -6.64 5.31 0.67
N ILE A 163 -6.22 4.24 1.33
CA ILE A 163 -7.05 3.06 1.61
C ILE A 163 -7.52 3.08 3.06
N ALA A 164 -6.60 3.27 4.00
CA ALA A 164 -6.92 3.22 5.42
C ALA A 164 -5.92 4.00 6.26
N GLU A 165 -6.34 4.42 7.43
CA GLU A 165 -5.48 5.00 8.44
C GLU A 165 -5.83 4.44 9.81
N PHE A 166 -4.84 3.86 10.49
CA PHE A 166 -4.96 3.43 11.86
C PHE A 166 -4.47 4.52 12.79
N TYR A 167 -5.21 4.76 13.87
CA TYR A 167 -4.87 5.66 14.94
C TYR A 167 -4.95 4.93 16.27
N LEU A 168 -3.90 5.06 17.07
CA LEU A 168 -3.86 4.66 18.47
C LEU A 168 -3.67 5.92 19.31
N LYS A 169 -4.63 6.20 20.19
CA LYS A 169 -4.58 7.35 21.09
C LYS A 169 -4.93 6.96 22.52
N TYR A 170 -4.49 7.78 23.47
CA TYR A 170 -4.93 7.70 24.85
C TYR A 170 -6.45 7.90 24.96
N CYS A 171 -7.05 7.30 25.99
CA CYS A 171 -8.41 7.63 26.38
C CYS A 171 -8.45 9.06 26.92
N ASP A 172 -9.51 9.82 26.62
CA ASP A 172 -9.58 11.25 27.00
C ASP A 172 -9.45 11.49 28.52
N SER A 173 -9.80 10.48 29.34
CA SER A 173 -9.74 10.52 30.81
C SER A 173 -8.64 9.64 31.43
N ASP A 174 -7.79 8.99 30.64
CA ASP A 174 -6.80 8.01 31.15
C ASP A 174 -5.54 7.95 30.27
N SER A 175 -4.38 8.05 30.91
CA SER A 175 -3.05 8.07 30.26
C SER A 175 -2.39 6.68 30.14
N LEU A 176 -2.99 5.63 30.69
CA LEU A 176 -2.50 4.25 30.59
C LEU A 176 -3.35 3.39 29.65
N ASN A 177 -4.62 3.75 29.44
CA ASN A 177 -5.53 3.06 28.54
C ASN A 177 -5.60 3.75 27.17
N PHE A 178 -5.80 2.95 26.13
CA PHE A 178 -5.83 3.43 24.76
C PHE A 178 -7.01 2.89 23.94
N VAL A 179 -7.35 3.64 22.90
CA VAL A 179 -8.32 3.28 21.87
C VAL A 179 -7.64 3.28 20.52
N GLY A 180 -7.84 2.18 19.78
CA GLY A 180 -7.31 1.98 18.44
C GLY A 180 -8.44 1.91 17.42
N THR A 181 -8.42 2.79 16.43
CA THR A 181 -9.42 2.85 15.35
C THR A 181 -8.78 2.78 13.98
N ILE A 182 -9.42 2.12 13.02
CA ILE A 182 -9.08 2.18 11.59
C ILE A 182 -10.18 2.94 10.88
N ASP A 183 -9.81 4.01 10.20
CA ASP A 183 -10.67 4.67 9.22
C ASP A 183 -10.34 4.12 7.84
N TYR A 184 -11.35 3.63 7.14
CA TYR A 184 -11.26 3.19 5.76
C TYR A 184 -11.73 4.29 4.84
N TYR A 185 -10.96 4.54 3.79
CA TYR A 185 -11.17 5.66 2.88
C TYR A 185 -11.61 5.19 1.50
N GLN A 186 -12.41 6.04 0.86
CA GLN A 186 -12.60 6.03 -0.57
C GLN A 186 -12.43 7.47 -1.05
N ASN A 187 -11.33 7.73 -1.77
CA ASN A 187 -10.88 9.08 -2.06
C ASN A 187 -10.69 9.90 -0.75
N TRP A 188 -11.44 10.98 -0.60
CA TRP A 188 -11.35 11.88 0.55
C TRP A 188 -12.27 11.49 1.71
N GLU A 189 -13.21 10.57 1.49
CA GLU A 189 -14.28 10.26 2.44
C GLU A 189 -13.96 9.01 3.26
N ILE A 190 -14.26 9.08 4.56
CA ILE A 190 -14.26 7.91 5.43
C ILE A 190 -15.55 7.14 5.16
N ILE A 191 -15.42 5.93 4.63
CA ILE A 191 -16.55 5.05 4.34
C ILE A 191 -16.92 4.14 5.51
N LYS A 192 -15.98 3.90 6.42
CA LYS A 192 -16.15 3.00 7.57
C LYS A 192 -15.08 3.27 8.61
N THR A 193 -15.45 3.22 9.88
CA THR A 193 -14.51 3.21 11.00
C THR A 193 -14.69 1.93 11.82
N ASP A 194 -13.61 1.18 12.00
CA ASP A 194 -13.58 0.02 12.87
C ASP A 194 -12.79 0.34 14.15
N THR A 195 -13.38 0.09 15.31
CA THR A 195 -12.63 0.06 16.57
C THR A 195 -12.00 -1.31 16.72
N ILE A 196 -10.67 -1.39 16.78
CA ILE A 196 -9.96 -2.66 16.95
C ILE A 196 -9.59 -2.92 18.41
N LEU A 197 -9.39 -1.86 19.18
CA LEU A 197 -9.04 -1.94 20.59
C LEU A 197 -9.76 -0.82 21.34
N ASN A 198 -10.38 -1.16 22.47
CA ASN A 198 -11.06 -0.19 23.31
C ASN A 198 -10.86 -0.56 24.79
N GLN A 199 -9.83 0.01 25.40
CA GLN A 199 -9.59 -0.13 26.84
C GLN A 199 -10.33 0.95 27.65
N CYS A 200 -10.80 2.02 27.00
CA CYS A 200 -11.50 3.13 27.66
C CYS A 200 -12.83 2.69 28.30
N LYS A 201 -13.48 1.64 27.77
CA LYS A 201 -14.75 1.11 28.30
C LYS A 201 -14.62 0.28 29.59
N ILE A 202 -13.40 -0.04 30.03
CA ILE A 202 -13.17 -0.93 31.19
C ILE A 202 -13.29 -0.17 32.54
N ASN A 203 -13.20 1.17 32.53
CA ASN A 203 -13.20 1.98 33.77
C ASN A 203 -14.57 2.49 34.24
N THR A 204 -15.68 2.25 33.55
CA THR A 204 -17.01 2.63 34.06
C THR A 204 -17.57 1.68 35.14
N ALA A 205 -16.84 0.62 35.52
CA ALA A 205 -17.29 -0.37 36.52
C ALA A 205 -16.64 -0.24 37.92
N LYS A 206 -15.89 0.82 38.19
CA LYS A 206 -15.37 1.12 39.54
C LYS A 206 -15.73 2.54 39.96
N VAL A 207 -17.02 2.80 40.15
CA VAL A 207 -17.45 3.77 41.15
C VAL A 207 -17.68 2.96 42.43
N PRO A 208 -16.86 3.11 43.48
CA PRO A 208 -17.16 2.51 44.77
C PRO A 208 -18.48 3.12 45.27
N ALA A 209 -19.45 2.26 45.50
CA ALA A 209 -20.60 2.58 46.31
C ALA A 209 -20.10 2.80 47.74
N ASP A 210 -19.83 4.03 48.11
CA ASP A 210 -19.94 4.50 49.49
C ASP A 210 -20.58 5.88 49.47
N THR A 211 -21.89 5.83 49.26
CA THR A 211 -22.80 6.78 49.89
C THR A 211 -22.91 6.33 51.34
N ILE A 212 -22.18 6.96 52.26
CA ILE A 212 -22.60 7.01 53.66
C ILE A 212 -22.59 8.48 54.08
N VAL A 213 -23.81 8.98 54.19
CA VAL A 213 -24.24 10.11 55.00
C VAL A 213 -23.86 9.81 56.45
N GLU A 214 -23.29 10.76 57.17
CA GLU A 214 -23.70 11.04 58.55
C GLU A 214 -23.25 12.46 58.97
N GLU A 215 -24.10 13.06 59.80
CA GLU A 215 -24.14 14.45 60.29
C GLU A 215 -22.90 14.92 61.05
#